data_AF-A0A2V7CPL6-F1
#
_entry.id   AF-A0A2V7CPL6-F1
#
_cell.length_a   1.000
_cell.length_b   1.000
_cell.length_c   1.000
_cell.angle_alpha   90.00
_cell.angle_beta   90.00
_cell.angle_gamma   90.00
#
_symmetry.space_group_name_H-M   'P 1'
#
loop_
_entity.id
_entity.type
_entity.pdbx_description
1 polymer ?
#
loop_
_entity_poly.entity_id
_entity_poly.type
_entity_poly.pdbx_seq_one_letter_code
_entity_poly.pdbx_strand_id
1 'polypeptide(L)'
;MVLGIVMFVMLAAVMFLYVYRERKLTTLLPFFMLPVVMIGFPAFQKISFGNEIVSVEKALATAEANPGDAKAKAQLEESVKQVAKRPTTDPKVNLTLARAYKALGQRDRALDRVDSALKVNPRSNAAMRLRDDLRR
;
A
#
# COMPACT_ATOMS: atom_id res chain seq x y z
N MET A 1 -9.62 8.49 12.62
CA MET A 1 -10.45 7.33 13.04
C MET A 1 -11.36 7.66 14.21
N VAL A 2 -10.87 8.34 15.26
CA VAL A 2 -11.69 8.69 16.44
C VAL A 2 -12.83 9.68 16.12
N LEU A 3 -12.58 10.69 15.28
CA LEU A 3 -13.58 11.74 14.98
C LEU A 3 -14.87 11.21 14.32
N GLY A 4 -14.76 10.22 13.42
CA GLY A 4 -15.92 9.63 12.74
C GLY A 4 -16.78 8.76 13.67
N ILE A 5 -16.14 8.03 14.59
CA ILE A 5 -16.84 7.22 15.60
C ILE A 5 -17.59 8.13 16.57
N VAL A 6 -16.96 9.22 17.01
CA VAL A 6 -17.58 10.21 17.90
C VAL A 6 -18.80 10.85 17.24
N MET A 7 -18.72 11.24 15.96
CA MET A 7 -19.88 11.76 15.22
C MET A 7 -21.00 10.73 15.04
N PHE A 8 -20.68 9.46 14.76
CA PHE A 8 -21.67 8.41 14.59
C PHE A 8 -22.43 8.11 15.89
N VAL A 9 -21.71 8.01 17.02
CA VAL A 9 -22.32 7.80 18.34
C VAL A 9 -23.15 9.02 18.76
N MET A 10 -22.66 10.23 18.48
CA MET A 10 -23.41 11.48 18.76
C MET A 10 -24.70 11.56 17.93
N LEU A 11 -24.66 11.21 16.64
CA LEU A 11 -25.83 11.17 15.77
C LEU A 11 -26.80 10.06 16.16
N ALA A 12 -26.31 8.89 16.57
CA ALA A 12 -27.14 7.80 17.08
C ALA A 12 -27.86 8.20 18.38
N ALA A 13 -27.18 8.88 19.29
CA ALA A 13 -27.78 9.41 20.52
C ALA A 13 -28.83 10.50 20.23
N VAL A 14 -28.54 11.42 19.30
CA VAL A 14 -29.49 12.45 18.86
C VAL A 14 -30.70 11.82 18.19
N MET A 15 -30.50 10.80 17.33
CA MET A 15 -31.59 10.05 16.71
C MET A 15 -32.45 9.33 17.76
N PHE A 16 -31.82 8.71 18.77
CA PHE A 16 -32.54 8.06 19.86
C PHE A 16 -33.40 9.06 20.66
N LEU A 17 -32.87 10.25 20.93
CA LEU A 17 -33.61 11.36 21.55
C LEU A 17 -34.71 11.92 20.64
N TYR A 18 -34.49 11.96 19.32
CA TYR A 18 -35.47 12.46 18.34
C TYR A 18 -36.61 11.47 18.07
N VAL A 19 -36.33 10.17 18.11
CA VAL A 19 -37.31 9.07 18.05
C VAL A 19 -38.21 9.10 19.28
N TYR A 20 -37.64 9.37 20.45
CA TYR A 20 -38.40 9.62 21.68
C TYR A 20 -39.29 10.88 21.63
N ARG A 21 -39.12 11.73 20.61
CA ARG A 21 -39.80 13.03 20.48
C ARG A 21 -40.71 13.13 19.24
N GLU A 22 -41.06 11.99 18.63
CA GLU A 22 -42.00 11.84 17.50
C GLU A 22 -41.77 12.76 16.29
N ARG A 23 -40.51 13.01 15.91
CA ARG A 23 -40.19 13.79 14.71
C ARG A 23 -39.96 12.89 13.49
N LYS A 24 -40.39 13.36 12.32
CA LYS A 24 -40.28 12.65 11.03
C LYS A 24 -38.82 12.29 10.71
N LEU A 25 -38.49 10.99 10.82
CA LEU A 25 -37.14 10.44 10.60
C LEU A 25 -36.63 10.58 9.15
N THR A 26 -37.51 10.84 8.20
CA THR A 26 -37.18 10.91 6.77
C THR A 26 -36.25 12.06 6.40
N THR A 27 -36.20 13.13 7.21
CA THR A 27 -35.25 14.25 7.02
C THR A 27 -33.83 13.92 7.50
N LEU A 28 -33.67 12.93 8.40
CA LEU A 28 -32.38 12.52 8.99
C LEU A 28 -31.74 11.33 8.28
N LEU A 29 -32.52 10.56 7.52
CA LEU A 29 -32.05 9.39 6.75
C LEU A 29 -30.85 9.68 5.80
N PRO A 30 -30.79 10.80 5.05
CA PRO A 30 -29.62 11.10 4.21
C PRO A 30 -28.36 11.42 5.02
N PHE A 31 -28.49 11.90 6.27
CA PHE A 31 -27.35 12.16 7.15
C PHE A 31 -26.69 10.88 7.66
N PHE A 32 -27.39 9.74 7.59
CA PHE A 32 -26.86 8.43 7.99
C PHE A 32 -26.09 7.71 6.87
N MET A 33 -26.25 8.14 5.60
CA MET A 33 -25.49 7.61 4.46
C MET A 33 -24.04 8.12 4.44
N LEU A 34 -23.83 9.39 4.82
CA LEU A 34 -22.51 10.06 4.80
C LEU A 34 -21.44 9.32 5.65
N PRO A 35 -21.73 8.88 6.89
CA PRO A 35 -20.79 8.15 7.73
C PRO A 35 -20.46 6.75 7.22
N VAL A 36 -21.45 6.05 6.64
CA VAL A 36 -21.27 4.68 6.12
C VAL A 36 -20.27 4.67 4.97
N VAL A 37 -20.36 5.65 4.07
CA VAL A 37 -19.41 5.82 2.96
C VAL A 37 -18.00 6.13 3.47
N MET A 38 -17.88 6.99 4.49
CA MET A 38 -16.56 7.38 5.03
C MET A 38 -15.87 6.27 5.85
N ILE A 39 -16.64 5.38 6.48
CA ILE A 39 -16.13 4.21 7.22
C ILE A 39 -15.73 3.07 6.26
N GLY A 40 -16.44 2.89 5.15
CA GLY A 40 -16.16 1.82 4.18
C GLY A 40 -14.93 2.08 3.29
N PHE A 41 -14.62 3.34 2.96
CA PHE A 41 -13.60 3.69 1.97
C PHE A 41 -12.13 3.32 2.31
N PRO A 42 -11.64 3.37 3.57
CA PRO A 42 -10.24 3.04 3.88
C PRO A 42 -9.93 1.53 3.92
N ALA A 43 -10.92 0.64 3.95
CA ALA A 43 -10.71 -0.81 4.02
C ALA A 43 -10.26 -1.42 2.68
N PHE A 44 -10.67 -0.84 1.55
CA PHE A 44 -10.36 -1.36 0.21
C PHE A 44 -8.91 -1.09 -0.26
N GLN A 45 -8.26 -0.05 0.25
CA GLN A 45 -6.90 0.32 -0.18
C GLN A 45 -5.81 -0.61 0.38
N LYS A 46 -5.99 -1.13 1.61
CA LYS A 46 -4.98 -1.99 2.26
C LYS A 46 -4.85 -3.37 1.60
N ILE A 47 -5.95 -3.93 1.11
CA ILE A 47 -5.94 -5.24 0.42
C ILE A 47 -5.27 -5.12 -0.96
N SER A 48 -5.50 -4.02 -1.68
CA SER A 48 -4.91 -3.79 -3.00
C SER A 48 -3.38 -3.63 -2.96
N PHE A 49 -2.83 -2.96 -1.95
CA PHE A 49 -1.38 -2.76 -1.83
C PHE A 49 -0.63 -4.07 -1.61
N GLY A 50 -1.16 -4.98 -0.78
CA GLY A 50 -0.55 -6.30 -0.59
C GLY A 50 -0.50 -7.11 -1.90
N ASN A 51 -1.60 -7.10 -2.66
CA ASN A 51 -1.67 -7.79 -3.95
C ASN A 51 -0.69 -7.22 -4.99
N GLU A 52 -0.47 -5.91 -5.00
CA GLU A 52 0.50 -5.29 -5.92
C GLU A 52 1.95 -5.68 -5.60
N ILE A 53 2.33 -5.76 -4.32
CA ILE A 53 3.69 -6.21 -3.94
C ILE A 53 3.89 -7.67 -4.36
N VAL A 54 2.88 -8.52 -4.15
CA VAL A 54 2.91 -9.92 -4.60
C VAL A 54 3.05 -10.01 -6.11
N SER A 55 2.44 -9.10 -6.87
CA SER A 55 2.61 -9.04 -8.33
C SER A 55 4.05 -8.73 -8.74
N VAL A 56 4.74 -7.84 -8.00
CA VAL A 56 6.18 -7.54 -8.22
C VAL A 56 7.03 -8.76 -7.91
N GLU A 57 6.78 -9.47 -6.80
CA GLU A 57 7.53 -10.68 -6.45
C GLU A 57 7.35 -11.78 -7.50
N LYS A 58 6.12 -11.97 -7.98
CA LYS A 58 5.83 -12.93 -9.05
C LYS A 58 6.50 -12.54 -10.37
N ALA A 59 6.40 -11.27 -10.75
CA ALA A 59 7.05 -10.76 -11.95
C ALA A 59 8.58 -10.87 -11.86
N LEU A 60 9.14 -10.63 -10.68
CA LEU A 60 10.57 -10.79 -10.42
C LEU A 60 10.98 -12.25 -10.59
N ALA A 61 10.27 -13.19 -9.99
CA ALA A 61 10.53 -14.62 -10.16
C ALA A 61 10.45 -15.05 -11.63
N THR A 62 9.50 -14.52 -12.40
CA THR A 62 9.42 -14.81 -13.84
C THR A 62 10.56 -14.19 -14.65
N ALA A 63 11.02 -12.99 -14.29
CA ALA A 63 12.15 -12.33 -14.93
C ALA A 63 13.49 -13.00 -14.58
N GLU A 64 13.63 -13.52 -13.36
CA GLU A 64 14.78 -14.32 -12.92
C GLU A 64 14.79 -15.70 -13.59
N ALA A 65 13.61 -16.34 -13.76
CA ALA A 65 13.49 -17.60 -14.48
C ALA A 65 13.78 -17.47 -15.98
N ASN A 66 13.47 -16.30 -16.58
CA ASN A 66 13.70 -16.03 -18.00
C ASN A 66 14.46 -14.69 -18.20
N PRO A 67 15.77 -14.62 -17.93
CA PRO A 67 16.56 -13.36 -17.97
C PRO A 67 16.61 -12.67 -19.33
N GLY A 68 16.33 -13.42 -20.40
CA GLY A 68 16.31 -12.95 -21.79
C GLY A 68 14.94 -12.52 -22.30
N ASP A 69 13.86 -12.72 -21.54
CA ASP A 69 12.52 -12.37 -22.00
C ASP A 69 12.23 -10.88 -21.74
N ALA A 70 12.15 -10.10 -22.83
CA ALA A 70 11.80 -8.69 -22.79
C ALA A 70 10.39 -8.46 -22.21
N LYS A 71 9.45 -9.40 -22.40
CA LYS A 71 8.09 -9.28 -21.85
C LYS A 71 8.10 -9.40 -20.33
N ALA A 72 8.87 -10.34 -19.78
CA ALA A 72 9.00 -10.51 -18.33
C ALA A 72 9.59 -9.26 -17.66
N LYS A 73 10.61 -8.64 -18.26
CA LYS A 73 11.18 -7.37 -17.79
C LYS A 73 10.19 -6.22 -17.88
N ALA A 74 9.46 -6.08 -19.00
CA ALA A 74 8.44 -5.04 -19.14
C ALA A 74 7.33 -5.17 -18.09
N GLN A 75 6.88 -6.40 -17.81
CA GLN A 75 5.85 -6.67 -16.82
C GLN A 75 6.32 -6.42 -15.38
N LEU A 76 7.59 -6.73 -15.08
CA LEU A 76 8.24 -6.37 -13.83
C LEU A 76 8.31 -4.85 -13.66
N GLU A 77 8.73 -4.12 -14.69
CA GLU A 77 8.81 -2.65 -14.65
C GLU A 77 7.44 -2.00 -14.41
N GLU A 78 6.39 -2.49 -15.07
CA GLU A 78 5.02 -1.97 -14.89
C GLU A 78 4.52 -2.21 -13.46
N SER A 79 4.73 -3.41 -12.93
CA SER A 79 4.36 -3.77 -11.55
C SER A 79 5.11 -2.91 -10.53
N VAL A 80 6.41 -2.69 -10.76
CA VAL A 80 7.25 -1.82 -9.93
C VAL A 80 6.77 -0.37 -9.97
N LYS A 81 6.38 0.16 -11.14
CA LYS A 81 5.84 1.52 -11.26
C LYS A 81 4.54 1.69 -10.49
N GLN A 82 3.64 0.71 -10.53
CA GLN A 82 2.38 0.75 -9.77
C GLN A 82 2.64 0.89 -8.27
N VAL A 83 3.56 0.08 -7.75
CA VAL A 83 3.93 0.08 -6.34
C VAL A 83 4.72 1.34 -5.96
N ALA A 84 5.66 1.77 -6.80
CA ALA A 84 6.53 2.92 -6.53
C ALA A 84 5.80 4.27 -6.56
N LYS A 85 4.62 4.35 -7.21
CA LYS A 85 3.73 5.52 -7.14
C LYS A 85 3.20 5.76 -5.72
N ARG A 86 3.18 4.73 -4.87
CA ARG A 86 2.67 4.82 -3.51
C ARG A 86 3.82 5.01 -2.53
N PRO A 87 3.78 6.05 -1.66
CA PRO A 87 4.76 6.19 -0.61
C PRO A 87 4.61 5.04 0.38
N THR A 88 5.67 4.25 0.54
CA THR A 88 5.72 3.13 1.47
C THR A 88 6.96 3.24 2.35
N THR A 89 6.75 3.11 3.65
CA THR A 89 7.80 3.12 4.67
C THR A 89 8.19 1.70 5.08
N ASP A 90 7.54 0.67 4.51
CA ASP A 90 7.81 -0.72 4.87
C ASP A 90 9.19 -1.13 4.30
N PRO A 91 10.15 -1.51 5.17
CA PRO A 91 11.49 -1.91 4.73
C PRO A 91 11.45 -3.17 3.84
N LYS A 92 10.46 -4.06 4.02
CA LYS A 92 10.31 -5.25 3.18
C LYS A 92 9.89 -4.88 1.77
N VAL A 93 8.94 -3.95 1.62
CA VAL A 93 8.51 -3.46 0.30
C VAL A 93 9.64 -2.74 -0.42
N ASN A 94 10.37 -1.86 0.28
CA ASN A 94 11.52 -1.18 -0.30
C ASN A 94 12.62 -2.16 -0.76
N LEU A 95 12.83 -3.25 -0.01
CA LEU A 95 13.76 -4.30 -0.39
C LEU A 95 13.29 -5.08 -1.63
N THR A 96 12.00 -5.44 -1.71
CA THR A 96 11.42 -6.11 -2.89
C THR A 96 11.54 -5.22 -4.13
N LEU A 97 11.23 -3.92 -4.01
CA LEU A 97 11.43 -2.95 -5.09
C LEU A 97 12.89 -2.86 -5.52
N ALA A 98 13.83 -2.81 -4.57
CA ALA A 98 15.25 -2.78 -4.88
C ALA A 98 15.70 -4.02 -5.69
N ARG A 99 15.24 -5.22 -5.31
CA ARG A 99 15.53 -6.45 -6.08
C ARG A 99 14.95 -6.39 -7.48
N ALA A 100 13.73 -5.89 -7.61
CA ALA A 100 13.11 -5.70 -8.91
C ALA A 100 13.89 -4.71 -9.80
N TYR A 101 14.29 -3.56 -9.26
CA TYR A 101 15.14 -2.60 -9.99
C TYR A 101 16.48 -3.21 -10.39
N LYS A 102 17.09 -4.03 -9.52
CA LYS A 102 18.31 -4.79 -9.86
C LYS A 102 18.08 -5.71 -11.06
N ALA A 103 17.00 -6.49 -11.07
CA ALA A 103 16.67 -7.41 -12.16
C ALA A 103 16.37 -6.67 -13.49
N LEU A 104 15.87 -5.43 -13.39
CA LEU A 104 15.68 -4.53 -14.53
C LEU A 104 16.98 -3.82 -14.99
N GLY A 105 18.09 -4.02 -14.29
CA GLY A 105 19.37 -3.35 -14.57
C GLY A 105 19.46 -1.90 -14.08
N GLN A 106 18.46 -1.40 -13.36
CA GLN A 106 18.41 -0.05 -12.82
C GLN A 106 19.13 0.03 -11.47
N ARG A 107 20.46 -0.14 -11.47
CA ARG A 107 21.28 -0.19 -10.25
C ARG A 107 21.13 1.05 -9.36
N ASP A 108 21.11 2.26 -9.93
CA ASP A 108 21.03 3.51 -9.16
C ASP A 108 19.73 3.57 -8.34
N ARG A 109 18.60 3.28 -8.99
CA ARG A 109 17.30 3.23 -8.32
C ARG A 109 17.22 2.10 -7.30
N ALA A 110 17.89 0.98 -7.56
CA ALA A 110 17.94 -0.11 -6.59
C ALA A 110 18.67 0.33 -5.32
N LEU A 111 19.82 1.01 -5.44
CA LEU A 111 20.58 1.54 -4.30
C LEU A 111 19.75 2.53 -3.47
N ASP A 112 19.07 3.49 -4.10
CA ASP A 112 18.20 4.44 -3.39
C ASP A 112 17.13 3.76 -2.53
N ARG A 113 16.53 2.68 -3.06
CA ARG A 113 15.52 1.90 -2.35
C ARG A 113 16.11 1.05 -1.24
N VAL A 114 17.30 0.47 -1.43
CA VAL A 114 18.01 -0.25 -0.38
C VAL A 114 18.39 0.69 0.76
N ASP A 115 18.91 1.87 0.46
CA ASP A 115 19.28 2.86 1.48
C ASP A 115 18.04 3.35 2.23
N SER A 116 16.91 3.55 1.54
CA SER A 116 15.62 3.84 2.19
C SER A 116 15.18 2.70 3.12
N ALA A 117 15.34 1.44 2.71
CA ALA A 117 15.03 0.29 3.55
C ALA A 117 15.95 0.19 4.79
N LEU A 118 17.24 0.48 4.62
CA LEU A 118 18.24 0.48 5.70
C LEU A 118 18.05 1.63 6.68
N LYS A 119 17.54 2.78 6.24
CA LYS A 119 17.16 3.89 7.14
C LYS A 119 16.08 3.46 8.13
N VAL A 120 15.11 2.65 7.68
CA VAL A 120 14.01 2.16 8.53
C VAL A 120 14.43 0.93 9.32
N ASN A 121 15.14 -0.01 8.69
CA ASN A 121 15.67 -1.21 9.35
C ASN A 121 17.18 -1.37 9.08
N PRO A 122 18.02 -0.75 9.94
CA PRO A 122 19.48 -0.80 9.79
C PRO A 122 20.09 -2.18 9.98
N ARG A 123 19.37 -3.15 10.57
CA ARG A 123 19.86 -4.51 10.85
C ARG A 123 19.41 -5.54 9.80
N SER A 124 18.87 -5.09 8.67
CA SER A 124 18.43 -5.99 7.61
C SER A 124 19.64 -6.57 6.86
N ASN A 125 20.03 -7.80 7.20
CA ASN A 125 21.06 -8.57 6.49
C ASN A 125 20.79 -8.67 4.99
N ALA A 126 19.51 -8.82 4.60
CA ALA A 126 19.12 -8.92 3.20
C ALA A 126 19.32 -7.60 2.44
N ALA A 127 19.07 -6.46 3.08
CA ALA A 127 19.32 -5.15 2.48
C ALA A 127 20.82 -4.85 2.39
N MET A 128 21.61 -5.18 3.41
CA MET A 128 23.07 -5.04 3.38
C MET A 128 23.69 -5.85 2.23
N ARG A 129 23.33 -7.14 2.13
CA ARG A 129 23.82 -8.02 1.04
C ARG A 129 23.45 -7.47 -0.33
N LEU A 130 22.22 -6.99 -0.51
CA LEU A 130 21.78 -6.42 -1.78
C LEU A 130 22.54 -5.11 -2.10
N ARG A 131 22.83 -4.27 -1.10
CA ARG A 131 23.63 -3.06 -1.29
C ARG A 131 25.04 -3.39 -1.76
N ASP A 132 25.68 -4.36 -1.13
CA ASP A 132 27.05 -4.75 -1.44
C ASP A 132 27.14 -5.37 -2.84
N ASP A 133 26.15 -6.19 -3.21
CA ASP A 133 26.02 -6.78 -4.53
C ASP A 133 25.74 -5.75 -5.65
N LEU A 134 25.04 -4.65 -5.35
CA LEU A 134 24.82 -3.55 -6.28
C LEU A 134 26.06 -2.66 -6.48
N ARG A 135 26.98 -2.64 -5.51
CA ARG A 135 28.22 -1.85 -5.55
C ARG A 135 29.40 -2.60 -6.18
N ARG A 136 29.27 -3.91 -6.40
CA ARG A 136 30.25 -4.73 -7.13
C ARG A 136 29.99 -4.66 -8.64
#